data_AF-A0A8X6N818-F1
#
_entry.id   AF-A0A8X6N818-F1
#
_cell.length_a   1.000
_cell.length_b   1.000
_cell.length_c   1.000
_cell.angle_alpha   90.00
_cell.angle_beta   90.00
_cell.angle_gamma   90.00
#
_symmetry.space_group_name_H-M   'P 1'
#
loop_
_entity.id
_entity.type
_entity.pdbx_description
1 polymer ?
#
loop_
_entity_poly.entity_id
_entity_poly.type
_entity_poly.pdbx_seq_one_letter_code
_entity_poly.pdbx_strand_id
1 'polypeptide(L)'
;VDAIGKPSAGLLEGTALAMGDYDECLDIVVPRRMRPPPVPPYTESQIAFHGQYCVVQIQLPEGIKQAAMAYQIGNRSASELANSKTFLKNLVKLAPRADVAEFRLGVCIPSVCLKSDLQEIVNEVSKFVMLNASAIRCETQPKKHVEVYQIIIM
;
A
#
# COMPACT_ATOMS: atom_id res chain seq x y z
N VAL A 1 -1.67 1.99 -26.38
CA VAL A 1 -1.45 3.25 -25.63
C VAL A 1 -2.21 3.08 -24.35
N ASP A 2 -1.52 2.53 -23.34
CA ASP A 2 -2.14 2.15 -22.07
C ASP A 2 -2.22 3.36 -21.12
N ALA A 3 -3.23 3.34 -20.27
CA ALA A 3 -3.72 4.44 -19.46
C ALA A 3 -2.66 5.07 -18.52
N ILE A 4 -1.93 6.08 -19.01
CA ILE A 4 -1.21 7.08 -18.18
C ILE A 4 -2.02 8.37 -18.02
N GLY A 5 -3.28 8.41 -18.50
CA GLY A 5 -4.08 9.63 -18.67
C GLY A 5 -4.36 10.47 -17.42
N LYS A 6 -4.09 9.98 -16.20
CA LYS A 6 -4.06 10.79 -14.99
C LYS A 6 -2.90 10.33 -14.10
N PRO A 7 -1.80 11.09 -13.96
CA PRO A 7 -0.85 10.83 -12.88
C PRO A 7 -1.63 10.88 -11.57
N SER A 8 -1.50 9.84 -10.75
CA SER A 8 -2.15 9.81 -9.44
C SER A 8 -1.70 11.03 -8.64
N ALA A 9 -2.60 11.66 -7.89
CA ALA A 9 -2.30 12.88 -7.13
C ALA A 9 -1.04 12.71 -6.25
N GLY A 10 -0.82 11.50 -5.72
CA GLY A 10 0.36 11.14 -4.94
C GLY A 10 1.69 11.30 -5.69
N LEU A 11 1.76 11.08 -7.00
CA LEU A 11 3.01 11.24 -7.77
C LEU A 11 3.49 12.70 -7.79
N LEU A 12 2.57 13.66 -7.86
CA LEU A 12 2.88 15.10 -7.83
C LEU A 12 3.26 15.57 -6.42
N GLU A 13 2.81 14.86 -5.38
CA GLU A 13 3.15 15.08 -3.98
C GLU A 13 4.45 14.36 -3.56
N GLY A 14 5.11 13.64 -4.48
CA GLY A 14 6.32 12.86 -4.17
C GLY A 14 6.04 11.57 -3.39
N THR A 15 4.78 11.16 -3.33
CA THR A 15 4.36 9.88 -2.75
C THR A 15 4.57 8.77 -3.77
N ALA A 16 5.53 7.89 -3.51
CA ALA A 16 5.67 6.66 -4.29
C ALA A 16 4.63 5.65 -3.81
N LEU A 17 3.72 5.27 -4.70
CA LEU A 17 2.59 4.40 -4.41
C LEU A 17 2.77 3.08 -5.16
N ALA A 18 2.98 2.00 -4.42
CA ALA A 18 2.90 0.63 -4.94
C ALA A 18 1.53 0.07 -4.55
N MET A 19 0.54 0.21 -5.43
CA MET A 19 -0.83 -0.24 -5.12
C MET A 19 -0.98 -1.76 -5.12
N GLY A 20 -0.11 -2.52 -5.79
CA GLY A 20 -0.32 -3.95 -6.00
C GLY A 20 -1.66 -4.22 -6.71
N ASP A 21 -2.15 -5.46 -6.64
CA ASP A 21 -3.39 -5.87 -7.29
C ASP A 21 -4.59 -5.66 -6.36
N TYR A 22 -5.07 -4.40 -6.31
CA TYR A 22 -6.19 -3.98 -5.47
C TYR A 22 -7.46 -4.79 -5.76
N ASP A 23 -7.90 -4.80 -7.02
CA ASP A 23 -9.14 -5.46 -7.42
C ASP A 23 -9.05 -6.98 -7.21
N GLU A 24 -7.93 -7.59 -7.59
CA GLU A 24 -7.71 -9.03 -7.38
C GLU A 24 -7.74 -9.37 -5.89
N CYS A 25 -7.12 -8.56 -5.03
CA CYS A 25 -7.15 -8.78 -3.59
C CYS A 25 -8.58 -8.76 -3.04
N LEU A 26 -9.41 -7.80 -3.46
CA LEU A 26 -10.80 -7.72 -3.00
C LEU A 26 -11.66 -8.87 -3.54
N ASP A 27 -11.34 -9.41 -4.71
CA ASP A 27 -12.07 -10.52 -5.33
C ASP A 27 -11.67 -11.91 -4.76
N ILE A 28 -10.66 -11.99 -3.88
CA ILE A 28 -10.28 -13.24 -3.23
C ILE A 28 -11.41 -13.75 -2.32
N VAL A 29 -11.89 -14.96 -2.60
CA VAL A 29 -12.81 -15.71 -1.75
C VAL A 29 -12.22 -17.10 -1.49
N VAL A 30 -11.90 -17.39 -0.23
CA VAL A 30 -11.31 -18.67 0.16
C VAL A 30 -12.37 -19.55 0.81
N PRO A 31 -12.71 -20.71 0.22
CA PRO A 31 -13.69 -21.62 0.82
C PRO A 31 -13.09 -22.38 2.01
N ARG A 32 -13.96 -22.78 2.94
CA ARG A 32 -13.62 -23.71 4.03
C ARG A 32 -13.24 -25.06 3.45
N ARG A 33 -12.29 -25.73 4.10
CA ARG A 33 -11.92 -27.11 3.77
C ARG A 33 -13.07 -28.04 4.14
N MET A 34 -13.88 -28.44 3.15
CA MET A 34 -14.98 -29.40 3.29
C MET A 34 -14.73 -30.63 2.40
N ARG A 35 -15.41 -31.74 2.69
CA ARG A 35 -15.45 -32.94 1.83
C ARG A 35 -16.92 -33.30 1.53
N PRO A 36 -17.37 -33.26 0.27
CA PRO A 36 -16.63 -32.83 -0.93
C PRO A 36 -16.29 -31.32 -0.90
N PRO A 37 -15.26 -30.87 -1.66
CA PRO A 37 -14.94 -29.45 -1.76
C PRO A 37 -16.14 -28.69 -2.36
N PRO A 38 -16.47 -27.50 -1.82
CA PRO A 38 -17.57 -26.71 -2.35
C PRO A 38 -17.22 -26.21 -3.76
N VAL A 39 -18.22 -26.14 -4.63
CA VAL A 39 -18.08 -25.63 -6.00
C VAL A 39 -18.66 -24.22 -6.02
N PRO A 40 -17.97 -23.23 -6.61
CA PRO A 40 -18.50 -21.88 -6.72
C PRO A 40 -19.82 -21.85 -7.54
N PRO A 41 -20.77 -20.95 -7.22
CA PRO A 41 -20.68 -19.87 -6.23
C PRO A 41 -20.79 -20.37 -4.78
N TYR A 42 -19.91 -19.86 -3.91
CA TYR A 42 -19.87 -20.25 -2.50
C TYR A 42 -20.99 -19.56 -1.70
N THR A 43 -21.63 -20.29 -0.79
CA THR A 43 -22.50 -19.67 0.22
C THR A 43 -21.66 -19.08 1.36
N GLU A 44 -22.19 -18.09 2.09
CA GLU A 44 -21.51 -17.47 3.25
C GLU A 44 -21.03 -18.52 4.29
N SER A 45 -21.76 -19.63 4.45
CA SER A 45 -21.37 -20.73 5.36
C SER A 45 -20.19 -21.58 4.84
N GLN A 46 -19.94 -21.56 3.53
CA GLN A 46 -18.83 -22.25 2.88
C GLN A 46 -17.57 -21.38 2.81
N ILE A 47 -17.66 -20.08 3.10
CA ILE A 47 -16.51 -19.17 3.02
C ILE A 47 -15.72 -19.21 4.33
N ALA A 48 -14.40 -19.33 4.21
CA ALA A 48 -13.46 -19.22 5.32
C ALA A 48 -13.12 -17.76 5.60
N PHE A 49 -12.74 -17.03 4.55
CA PHE A 49 -12.45 -15.59 4.59
C PHE A 49 -12.44 -15.00 3.19
N HIS A 50 -12.54 -13.66 3.12
CA HIS A 50 -12.33 -12.86 1.93
C HIS A 50 -10.93 -12.23 1.95
N GLY A 51 -10.44 -11.75 0.81
CA GLY A 51 -9.31 -10.83 0.82
C GLY A 51 -9.70 -9.46 1.39
N GLN A 52 -8.73 -8.82 2.04
CA GLN A 52 -8.83 -7.48 2.57
C GLN A 52 -7.60 -6.70 2.12
N TYR A 53 -7.83 -5.63 1.39
CA TYR A 53 -6.77 -4.77 0.90
C TYR A 53 -6.45 -3.70 1.95
N CYS A 54 -5.20 -3.64 2.39
CA CYS A 54 -4.73 -2.63 3.32
C CYS A 54 -3.64 -1.76 2.69
N VAL A 55 -3.53 -0.52 3.14
CA VAL A 55 -2.45 0.39 2.78
C VAL A 55 -1.58 0.64 4.01
N VAL A 56 -0.29 0.38 3.85
CA VAL A 56 0.77 0.73 4.80
C VAL A 56 1.47 1.98 4.32
N GLN A 57 1.54 2.98 5.18
CA GLN A 57 2.25 4.23 4.95
C GLN A 57 3.58 4.19 5.69
N ILE A 58 4.67 4.38 4.96
CA ILE A 58 6.04 4.39 5.43
C ILE A 58 6.53 5.83 5.33
N GLN A 59 6.91 6.40 6.47
CA GLN A 59 7.44 7.75 6.57
C GLN A 59 8.96 7.71 6.51
N LEU A 60 9.53 8.63 5.72
CA LEU A 60 10.97 8.84 5.69
C LEU A 60 11.46 9.38 7.05
N PRO A 61 12.55 8.85 7.61
CA PRO A 61 13.18 9.42 8.79
C PRO A 61 13.62 10.86 8.54
N GLU A 62 13.54 11.68 9.59
CA GLU A 62 13.83 13.11 9.52
C GLU A 62 15.22 13.42 8.95
N GLY A 63 16.23 12.62 9.30
CA GLY A 63 17.59 12.77 8.75
C GLY A 63 17.66 12.58 7.23
N ILE A 64 16.82 11.70 6.65
CA ILE A 64 16.73 11.51 5.19
C ILE A 64 15.97 12.68 4.55
N LYS A 65 14.88 13.13 5.18
CA LYS A 65 14.11 14.29 4.70
C LYS A 65 14.98 15.54 4.60
N GLN A 66 15.73 15.85 5.64
CA GLN A 66 16.63 17.00 5.68
C GLN A 66 17.76 16.89 4.66
N ALA A 67 18.35 15.70 4.50
CA ALA A 67 19.39 15.47 3.50
C ALA A 67 18.87 15.70 2.06
N ALA A 68 17.66 15.24 1.77
CA ALA A 68 17.01 15.43 0.48
C ALA A 68 16.61 16.89 0.23
N MET A 69 16.07 17.61 1.23
CA MET A 69 15.82 19.05 1.11
C MET A 69 17.11 19.85 0.88
N ALA A 70 18.17 19.55 1.63
CA ALA A 70 19.48 20.20 1.45
C ALA A 70 20.06 19.97 0.04
N TYR A 71 19.86 18.76 -0.51
CA TYR A 71 20.27 18.44 -1.87
C TYR A 71 19.50 19.26 -2.93
N GLN A 72 18.19 19.49 -2.73
CA GLN A 72 17.36 20.29 -3.64
C GLN A 72 17.78 21.76 -3.70
N ILE A 73 18.12 22.36 -2.56
CA ILE A 73 18.57 23.77 -2.48
C ILE A 73 20.01 23.98 -2.97
N GLY A 74 20.64 22.93 -3.56
CA GLY A 74 21.98 23.00 -4.14
C GLY A 74 23.11 22.66 -3.16
N ASN A 75 22.82 22.40 -1.88
CA ASN A 75 23.81 22.01 -0.89
C ASN A 75 24.05 20.49 -0.92
N ARG A 76 24.70 20.04 -2.00
CA ARG A 76 24.92 18.61 -2.31
C ARG A 76 25.86 17.89 -1.32
N SER A 77 26.53 18.62 -0.44
CA SER A 77 27.47 18.09 0.55
C SER A 77 26.97 18.20 1.99
N ALA A 78 25.73 18.66 2.21
CA ALA A 78 25.19 18.95 3.55
C ALA A 78 25.04 17.72 4.46
N SER A 79 25.05 16.52 3.88
CA SER A 79 24.77 15.28 4.61
C SER A 79 25.66 14.14 4.13
N GLU A 80 26.08 13.29 5.06
CA GLU A 80 26.77 12.03 4.75
C GLU A 80 25.93 11.12 3.83
N LEU A 81 24.60 11.23 3.88
CA LEU A 81 23.70 10.49 2.97
C LEU A 81 23.81 10.95 1.52
N ALA A 82 23.98 12.25 1.27
CA ALA A 82 24.15 12.79 -0.08
C ALA A 82 25.51 12.40 -0.70
N ASN A 83 26.49 12.18 0.18
CA ASN A 83 27.84 11.74 -0.16
C ASN A 83 28.02 10.21 -0.11
N SER A 84 26.99 9.46 0.27
CA SER A 84 27.09 8.01 0.40
C SER A 84 27.33 7.35 -0.96
N LYS A 85 28.09 6.26 -0.98
CA LYS A 85 28.29 5.43 -2.19
C LYS A 85 27.19 4.37 -2.36
N THR A 86 26.19 4.35 -1.47
CA THR A 86 25.15 3.33 -1.44
C THR A 86 23.90 3.79 -2.19
N PHE A 87 22.91 2.89 -2.29
CA PHE A 87 21.57 3.20 -2.83
C PHE A 87 20.91 4.42 -2.16
N LEU A 88 21.29 4.76 -0.92
CA LEU A 88 20.75 5.91 -0.19
C LEU A 88 20.98 7.26 -0.90
N LYS A 89 22.07 7.41 -1.65
CA LYS A 89 22.30 8.62 -2.46
C LYS A 89 21.23 8.81 -3.53
N ASN A 90 20.66 7.72 -4.04
CA ASN A 90 19.58 7.80 -5.02
C ASN A 90 18.26 8.19 -4.36
N LEU A 91 17.99 7.80 -3.12
CA LEU A 91 16.81 8.26 -2.36
C LEU A 91 16.82 9.78 -2.18
N VAL A 92 17.97 10.37 -1.85
CA VAL A 92 18.16 11.82 -1.71
C VAL A 92 17.89 12.56 -3.04
N LYS A 93 18.20 11.94 -4.17
CA LYS A 93 17.97 12.49 -5.52
C LYS A 93 16.53 12.31 -6.02
N LEU A 94 15.85 11.25 -5.59
CA LEU A 94 14.53 10.86 -6.10
C LEU A 94 13.37 11.65 -5.49
N ALA A 95 13.63 12.43 -4.43
CA ALA A 95 12.59 13.11 -3.67
C ALA A 95 12.65 14.63 -3.92
N PRO A 96 12.10 15.16 -5.04
CA PRO A 96 11.93 16.60 -5.26
C PRO A 96 10.90 17.25 -4.32
N ARG A 97 10.30 16.48 -3.40
CA ARG A 97 9.49 16.94 -2.26
C ARG A 97 9.65 16.05 -1.03
N ALA A 98 10.87 15.95 -0.51
CA ALA A 98 11.15 15.09 0.65
C ALA A 98 10.46 15.54 1.95
N ASP A 99 9.99 16.79 2.00
CA ASP A 99 9.16 17.36 3.06
C ASP A 99 7.80 16.66 3.19
N VAL A 100 7.22 16.25 2.07
CA VAL A 100 5.91 15.57 2.00
C VAL A 100 5.97 14.15 1.43
N ALA A 101 7.17 13.66 1.06
CA ALA A 101 7.35 12.33 0.51
C ALA A 101 7.07 11.24 1.55
N GLU A 102 6.03 10.46 1.29
CA GLU A 102 5.67 9.25 2.01
C GLU A 102 5.65 8.08 1.02
N PHE A 103 5.99 6.88 1.47
CA PHE A 103 5.86 5.68 0.67
C PHE A 103 4.59 4.96 1.07
N ARG A 104 3.71 4.65 0.12
CA ARG A 104 2.48 3.90 0.38
C ARG A 104 2.55 2.55 -0.32
N LEU A 105 2.36 1.47 0.44
CA LEU A 105 2.38 0.09 -0.02
C LEU A 105 1.00 -0.55 0.20
N GLY A 106 0.42 -1.07 -0.87
CA GLY A 106 -0.74 -1.95 -0.83
C GLY A 106 -0.35 -3.36 -0.43
N VAL A 107 -1.05 -3.93 0.56
CA VAL A 107 -0.87 -5.31 1.01
C VAL A 107 -2.23 -6.01 1.07
N CYS A 108 -2.26 -7.26 0.65
CA CYS A 108 -3.45 -8.10 0.76
C CYS A 108 -3.34 -8.99 2.00
N ILE A 109 -4.31 -8.89 2.89
CA ILE A 109 -4.41 -9.73 4.10
C ILE A 109 -5.77 -10.46 4.12
N PRO A 110 -5.91 -11.55 4.87
CA PRO A 110 -7.21 -12.18 5.09
C PRO A 110 -8.17 -11.24 5.83
N SER A 111 -9.46 -11.25 5.49
CA SER A 111 -10.50 -10.44 6.14
C SER A 111 -10.75 -10.79 7.61
N VAL A 112 -10.18 -11.91 8.08
CA VAL A 112 -10.19 -12.30 9.49
C VAL A 112 -9.11 -11.59 10.30
N CYS A 113 -8.09 -11.04 9.64
CA CYS A 113 -7.07 -10.21 10.29
C CYS A 113 -7.61 -8.80 10.48
N LEU A 114 -7.32 -8.23 11.64
CA LEU A 114 -7.69 -6.85 11.94
C LEU A 114 -6.57 -5.91 11.50
N LYS A 115 -6.93 -4.63 11.34
CA LYS A 115 -5.96 -3.56 11.10
C LYS A 115 -4.90 -3.50 12.22
N SER A 116 -5.26 -3.83 13.46
CA SER A 116 -4.33 -3.92 14.59
C SER A 116 -3.27 -4.99 14.38
N ASP A 117 -3.65 -6.15 13.87
CA ASP A 117 -2.74 -7.27 13.65
C ASP A 117 -1.70 -6.89 12.58
N LEU A 118 -2.17 -6.21 11.52
CA LEU A 118 -1.28 -5.64 10.51
C LEU A 118 -0.36 -4.57 11.11
N GLN A 119 -0.87 -3.71 12.00
CA GLN A 119 -0.06 -2.69 12.66
C GLN A 119 1.05 -3.31 13.53
N GLU A 120 0.79 -4.43 14.20
CA GLU A 120 1.80 -5.15 14.98
C GLU A 120 2.93 -5.70 14.09
N ILE A 121 2.57 -6.34 12.97
CA ILE A 121 3.55 -6.82 11.99
C ILE A 121 4.36 -5.66 11.43
N VAL A 122 3.68 -4.57 11.06
CA VAL A 122 4.32 -3.35 10.55
C VAL A 122 5.29 -2.79 11.59
N ASN A 123 4.90 -2.72 12.87
CA ASN A 123 5.76 -2.22 13.95
C ASN A 123 7.04 -3.06 14.14
N GLU A 124 6.96 -4.39 14.02
CA GLU A 124 8.14 -5.24 14.14
C GLU A 124 9.07 -5.10 12.93
N VAL A 125 8.52 -5.07 11.72
CA VAL A 125 9.31 -4.84 10.50
C VAL A 125 9.94 -3.44 10.53
N SER A 126 9.20 -2.43 10.97
CA SER A 126 9.64 -1.04 11.00
C SER A 126 10.81 -0.84 11.96
N LYS A 127 10.82 -1.54 13.10
CA LYS A 127 11.98 -1.58 14.02
C LYS A 127 13.22 -2.17 13.35
N PHE A 128 13.06 -3.26 12.59
CA PHE A 128 14.17 -3.92 11.90
C PHE A 128 14.80 -3.01 10.83
N VAL A 129 13.98 -2.27 10.09
CA VAL A 129 14.47 -1.38 9.02
C VAL A 129 14.73 0.07 9.46
N MET A 130 14.50 0.39 10.74
CA MET A 130 14.59 1.75 11.30
C MET A 130 13.78 2.81 10.54
N LEU A 131 12.59 2.43 10.06
CA LEU A 131 11.64 3.35 9.41
C LEU A 131 10.39 3.48 10.29
N ASN A 132 9.68 4.59 10.17
CA ASN A 132 8.36 4.70 10.80
C ASN A 132 7.30 4.25 9.79
N ALA A 133 6.44 3.30 10.18
CA ALA A 133 5.42 2.77 9.28
C ALA A 133 4.11 2.54 10.04
N SER A 134 2.99 2.74 9.35
CA SER A 134 1.65 2.56 9.92
C SER A 134 0.65 2.02 8.91
N ALA A 135 -0.24 1.15 9.36
CA ALA A 135 -1.41 0.73 8.60
C ALA A 135 -2.45 1.86 8.67
N ILE A 136 -2.83 2.42 7.52
CA ILE A 136 -3.75 3.58 7.49
C ILE A 136 -5.19 3.16 7.17
N ARG A 137 -5.37 2.30 6.19
CA ARG A 137 -6.68 1.96 5.62
C ARG A 137 -6.72 0.48 5.28
N CYS A 138 -7.86 -0.16 5.54
CA CYS A 138 -8.13 -1.53 5.13
C CYS A 138 -9.56 -1.62 4.62
N GLU A 139 -9.75 -2.28 3.48
CA GLU A 139 -11.03 -2.37 2.77
C GLU A 139 -11.27 -3.82 2.37
N THR A 140 -12.51 -4.26 2.50
CA THR A 140 -13.00 -5.53 1.96
C THR A 140 -13.98 -5.24 0.84
N GLN A 141 -14.23 -6.23 -0.02
CA GLN A 141 -15.16 -6.06 -1.12
C GLN A 141 -16.53 -5.63 -0.57
N PRO A 142 -17.12 -4.50 -1.03
CA PRO A 142 -18.49 -4.18 -0.68
C PRO A 142 -19.38 -5.29 -1.25
N LYS A 143 -20.35 -5.78 -0.46
CA LYS A 143 -21.34 -6.75 -0.96
C LYS A 143 -21.99 -6.15 -2.21
N LYS A 144 -21.72 -6.73 -3.38
CA LYS A 144 -22.31 -6.31 -4.65
C LYS A 144 -23.80 -6.63 -4.59
N HIS A 145 -24.60 -5.72 -4.03
CA HIS A 145 -26.04 -5.73 -4.17
C HIS A 145 -26.35 -5.31 -5.60
N VAL A 146 -26.64 -6.27 -6.47
CA VAL A 146 -27.20 -5.98 -7.79
C VAL A 146 -28.61 -5.44 -7.52
N GLU A 147 -28.77 -4.13 -7.55
CA GLU A 147 -30.11 -3.55 -7.55
C GLU A 147 -30.74 -3.80 -8.92
N VAL A 148 -32.02 -4.20 -8.94
CA VAL A 148 -32.77 -4.59 -10.14
C VAL A 148 -32.73 -3.51 -11.24
N TYR A 149 -32.53 -2.25 -10.87
CA TYR A 149 -32.38 -1.12 -11.79
C TYR A 149 -31.15 -1.23 -12.72
N GLN A 150 -30.10 -1.96 -12.33
CA GLN A 150 -28.92 -2.18 -13.17
C GLN A 150 -29.12 -3.22 -14.28
N ILE A 151 -30.24 -3.97 -14.25
CA ILE A 151 -30.58 -4.99 -15.25
C ILE A 151 -31.38 -4.39 -16.42
N ILE A 152 -31.98 -3.20 -16.24
CA ILE A 152 -32.97 -2.63 -17.19
C ILE A 152 -32.32 -1.80 -18.31
N ILE A 153 -31.00 -1.63 -18.34
CA ILE A 153 -30.29 -0.99 -19.46
C ILE A 153 -29.68 -2.08 -20.35
N MET A 154 -30.53 -2.80 -21.08
CA MET A 154 -30.20 -3.52 -22.31
C MET A 154 -31.35 -3.37 -23.30
#